data_AF-A0A4Y2I5G8-F1
#
_entry.id   AF-A0A4Y2I5G8-F1
#
_cell.length_a   1.000
_cell.length_b   1.000
_cell.length_c   1.000
_cell.angle_alpha   90.00
_cell.angle_beta   90.00
_cell.angle_gamma   90.00
#
_symmetry.space_group_name_H-M   'P 1'
#
loop_
_entity.id
_entity.type
_entity.pdbx_description
1 polymer ?
#
loop_
_entity_poly.entity_id
_entity_poly.type
_entity_poly.pdbx_seq_one_letter_code
_entity_poly.pdbx_strand_id
1 'polypeptide(L)'
;MLSAPSAFVLPQSTESELTRGRRRQLDLVNAFLSRWRKNYLIELRSVHQSLPSVKNPVFIKKDSTVQIHEDKVPKMMWKYGLVTELHVGTDGKTRSCTVKLPSGTFLRRLVQLLYPLEPEDN
;
A
#
# COMPACT_ATOMS: atom_id res chain seq x y z
N MET A 1 49.77 53.93 3.86
CA MET A 1 48.51 53.69 4.59
C MET A 1 47.61 52.83 3.71
N LEU A 2 47.44 51.55 4.06
CA LEU A 2 46.51 50.65 3.38
C LEU A 2 45.08 50.98 3.82
N SER A 3 44.19 51.29 2.88
CA SER A 3 42.75 51.31 3.14
C SER A 3 42.15 49.96 2.75
N ALA A 4 41.45 49.34 3.69
CA ALA A 4 40.78 48.04 3.55
C ALA A 4 39.48 48.17 2.71
N PRO A 5 38.94 47.05 2.20
CA PRO A 5 38.23 47.00 0.93
C PRO A 5 36.79 47.53 1.03
N SER A 6 36.33 48.10 -0.08
CA SER A 6 34.92 48.42 -0.33
C SER A 6 34.09 47.15 -0.10
N ALA A 7 33.16 47.25 0.87
CA ALA A 7 32.29 46.16 1.26
C ALA A 7 31.56 45.60 0.02
N PHE A 8 31.63 44.28 -0.11
CA PHE A 8 30.95 43.48 -1.13
C PHE A 8 29.46 43.87 -1.20
N VAL A 9 29.05 44.62 -2.23
CA VAL A 9 27.63 44.94 -2.46
C VAL A 9 26.96 43.67 -2.98
N LEU A 10 26.35 42.90 -2.08
CA LEU A 10 25.42 41.86 -2.48
C LEU A 10 24.23 42.53 -3.18
N PRO A 11 23.81 42.08 -4.37
CA PRO A 11 22.62 42.62 -5.01
C PRO A 11 21.42 42.39 -4.07
N GLN A 12 20.79 43.49 -3.65
CA GLN A 12 19.58 43.47 -2.84
C GLN A 12 18.45 42.91 -3.70
N SER A 13 18.19 41.61 -3.58
CA SER A 13 17.10 40.94 -4.31
C SER A 13 15.78 41.63 -4.00
N THR A 14 15.11 42.17 -5.02
CA THR A 14 13.83 42.88 -4.84
C THR A 14 12.73 41.87 -4.44
N GLU A 15 11.77 42.28 -3.60
CA GLU A 15 10.65 41.44 -3.12
C GLU A 15 9.88 40.77 -4.27
N SER A 16 9.73 41.47 -5.39
CA SER A 16 9.09 40.97 -6.61
C SER A 16 9.86 39.80 -7.23
N GLU A 17 11.18 39.78 -7.15
CA GLU A 17 12.03 38.71 -7.69
C GLU A 17 11.98 37.46 -6.81
N LEU A 18 11.96 37.63 -5.48
CA LEU A 18 11.76 36.54 -4.53
C LEU A 18 10.39 35.90 -4.70
N THR A 19 9.35 36.72 -4.86
CA THR A 19 7.97 36.26 -5.09
C THR A 19 7.85 35.50 -6.41
N ARG A 20 8.49 36.02 -7.48
CA ARG A 20 8.55 35.37 -8.80
C ARG A 20 9.29 34.03 -8.73
N GLY A 21 10.43 33.97 -8.04
CA GLY A 21 11.20 32.74 -7.84
C GLY A 21 10.41 31.68 -7.07
N ARG A 22 9.78 32.08 -5.97
CA ARG A 22 8.92 31.19 -5.17
C ARG A 22 7.73 30.65 -5.96
N ARG A 23 7.07 31.48 -6.77
CA ARG A 23 5.94 31.06 -7.61
C ARG A 23 6.38 29.99 -8.62
N ARG A 24 7.50 30.20 -9.31
CA ARG A 24 8.08 29.19 -10.23
C ARG A 24 8.39 27.88 -9.52
N GLN A 25 8.96 27.93 -8.32
CA GLN A 25 9.24 26.72 -7.52
C GLN A 25 7.95 25.97 -7.19
N LEU A 26 6.90 26.68 -6.75
CA LEU A 26 5.60 26.08 -6.46
C LEU A 26 4.96 25.48 -7.71
N ASP A 27 5.05 26.15 -8.86
CA ASP A 27 4.50 25.65 -10.12
C ASP A 27 5.17 24.33 -10.54
N LEU A 28 6.49 24.21 -10.37
CA LEU A 28 7.23 22.97 -10.63
C LEU A 28 6.79 21.84 -9.69
N VAL A 29 6.68 22.12 -8.39
CA VAL A 29 6.21 21.13 -7.40
C VAL A 29 4.78 20.69 -7.72
N ASN A 30 3.88 21.62 -8.04
CA ASN A 30 2.50 21.32 -8.38
C ASN A 30 2.39 20.48 -9.65
N ALA A 31 3.16 20.82 -10.69
CA ALA A 31 3.21 20.04 -11.93
C ALA A 31 3.71 18.61 -11.67
N PHE A 32 4.76 18.46 -10.86
CA PHE A 32 5.28 17.16 -10.46
C PHE A 32 4.24 16.35 -9.68
N LEU A 33 3.63 16.93 -8.64
CA LEU A 33 2.62 16.25 -7.82
C LEU A 33 1.38 15.86 -8.62
N SER A 34 0.95 16.70 -9.57
CA SER A 34 -0.17 16.40 -10.46
C SER A 34 0.12 15.20 -11.35
N ARG A 35 1.30 15.16 -11.99
CA ARG A 35 1.73 14.03 -12.83
C ARG A 35 1.91 12.76 -12.01
N TRP A 36 2.53 12.86 -10.83
CA TRP A 36 2.72 11.74 -9.93
C TRP A 36 1.37 11.16 -9.50
N ARG A 37 0.44 11.98 -9.01
CA ARG A 37 -0.91 11.52 -8.61
C ARG A 37 -1.67 10.85 -9.75
N LYS A 38 -1.54 11.37 -10.97
CA LYS A 38 -2.19 10.81 -12.16
C LYS A 38 -1.66 9.42 -12.52
N ASN A 39 -0.35 9.21 -12.41
CA ASN A 39 0.30 7.98 -12.84
C ASN A 39 0.53 6.97 -11.72
N TYR A 40 0.45 7.39 -10.46
CA TYR A 40 0.84 6.59 -9.30
C TYR A 40 0.12 5.24 -9.26
N LEU A 41 -1.21 5.23 -9.44
CA LEU A 41 -1.98 3.97 -9.41
C LEU A 41 -1.64 3.04 -10.59
N ILE A 42 -1.28 3.60 -11.74
CA ILE A 42 -0.92 2.83 -12.95
C ILE A 42 0.47 2.21 -12.76
N GLU A 43 1.43 3.00 -12.27
CA GLU A 43 2.79 2.53 -11.97
C GLU A 43 2.76 1.50 -10.84
N LEU A 44 2.00 1.75 -9.76
CA LEU A 44 1.84 0.80 -8.65
C LEU A 44 1.23 -0.52 -9.13
N ARG A 45 0.20 -0.47 -9.99
CA ARG A 45 -0.39 -1.67 -10.60
C ARG A 45 0.63 -2.43 -11.45
N SER A 46 1.41 -1.73 -12.28
CA SER A 46 2.45 -2.32 -13.12
C SER A 46 3.52 -3.03 -12.27
N VAL A 47 3.96 -2.40 -11.18
CA VAL A 47 4.88 -3.00 -10.21
C VAL A 47 4.26 -4.24 -9.56
N HIS A 48 3.00 -4.16 -9.10
CA HIS A 48 2.30 -5.31 -8.50
C HIS A 48 2.09 -6.49 -9.47
N GLN A 49 1.96 -6.22 -10.77
CA GLN A 49 1.81 -7.25 -11.81
C GLN A 49 3.14 -7.84 -12.28
N SER A 50 4.23 -7.06 -12.21
CA SER A 50 5.58 -7.49 -12.61
C SER A 50 6.35 -8.19 -11.51
N LEU A 51 5.99 -7.98 -10.24
CA LEU A 51 6.47 -8.81 -9.15
C LEU A 51 6.04 -10.26 -9.44
N PRO A 52 6.97 -11.24 -9.35
CA PRO A 52 6.59 -12.64 -9.36
C PRO A 52 5.47 -12.80 -8.35
N SER A 53 4.36 -13.44 -8.72
CA SER A 53 3.36 -13.86 -7.74
C SER A 53 4.11 -14.78 -6.79
N VAL A 54 4.63 -14.22 -5.70
CA VAL A 54 5.34 -14.98 -4.69
C VAL A 54 4.25 -15.86 -4.13
N LYS A 55 4.24 -17.11 -4.58
CA LYS A 55 3.43 -18.19 -4.04
C LYS A 55 3.98 -18.52 -2.66
N ASN A 56 4.05 -17.52 -1.77
CA ASN A 56 4.21 -17.77 -0.37
C ASN A 56 3.01 -18.63 0.01
N PRO A 57 3.23 -19.84 0.54
CA PRO A 57 2.13 -20.58 1.11
C PRO A 57 1.46 -19.66 2.12
N VAL A 58 0.18 -19.35 1.90
CA VAL A 58 -0.59 -18.55 2.84
C VAL A 58 -0.69 -19.40 4.10
N PHE A 59 0.12 -19.06 5.09
CA PHE A 59 0.04 -19.67 6.40
C PHE A 59 -1.18 -19.07 7.11
N ILE A 60 -2.18 -19.92 7.33
CA ILE A 60 -3.39 -19.55 8.04
C ILE A 60 -3.37 -20.29 9.38
N LYS A 61 -3.43 -19.51 10.45
CA LYS A 61 -3.52 -20.03 11.82
C LYS A 61 -4.96 -20.12 12.27
N LYS A 62 -5.26 -21.05 13.19
CA LYS A 62 -6.52 -21.05 13.91
C LYS A 62 -6.65 -19.73 14.71
N ASP A 63 -7.87 -19.22 14.80
CA ASP A 63 -8.22 -17.97 15.48
C ASP A 63 -7.60 -16.71 14.86
N SER A 64 -7.15 -16.78 13.60
CA SER A 64 -6.70 -15.61 12.83
C SER A 64 -7.85 -14.96 12.06
N THR A 65 -7.76 -13.64 11.87
CA THR A 65 -8.73 -12.88 11.06
C THR A 65 -8.30 -12.87 9.58
N VAL A 66 -9.20 -13.29 8.69
CA VAL A 66 -8.94 -13.40 7.26
C VAL A 66 -10.03 -12.70 6.42
N GLN A 67 -9.64 -12.17 5.27
CA GLN A 67 -10.52 -11.63 4.24
C GLN A 67 -10.86 -12.72 3.21
N ILE A 68 -12.12 -12.80 2.81
CA ILE A 68 -12.68 -13.86 1.97
C ILE A 68 -12.87 -13.34 0.55
N HIS A 69 -12.17 -13.94 -0.42
CA HIS A 69 -12.31 -13.63 -1.84
C HIS A 69 -13.72 -13.94 -2.35
N GLU A 70 -14.35 -12.96 -2.99
CA GLU A 70 -15.61 -13.12 -3.74
C GLU A 70 -15.44 -12.55 -5.16
N ASP A 71 -15.64 -13.39 -6.20
CA ASP A 71 -15.30 -13.04 -7.60
C ASP A 71 -16.06 -11.82 -8.14
N LYS A 72 -17.30 -11.60 -7.69
CA LYS A 72 -18.20 -10.55 -8.18
C LYS A 72 -18.16 -9.28 -7.32
N VAL A 73 -17.29 -9.23 -6.31
CA VAL A 73 -17.23 -8.15 -5.33
C VAL A 73 -15.86 -7.49 -5.40
N PRO A 74 -15.77 -6.14 -5.48
CA PRO A 74 -14.49 -5.45 -5.41
C PRO A 74 -13.73 -5.85 -4.15
N LYS A 75 -12.40 -5.95 -4.22
CA LYS A 75 -11.53 -6.36 -3.09
C LYS A 75 -11.80 -5.60 -1.78
N MET A 76 -12.10 -4.30 -1.87
CA MET A 76 -12.42 -3.47 -0.70
C MET A 76 -13.71 -3.87 0.02
N MET A 77 -14.61 -4.58 -0.66
CA MET A 77 -15.90 -5.03 -0.13
C MET A 77 -15.91 -6.53 0.22
N TRP A 78 -14.77 -7.21 0.10
CA TRP A 78 -14.67 -8.60 0.55
C TRP A 78 -14.91 -8.70 2.04
N LYS A 79 -15.76 -9.66 2.42
CA LYS A 79 -16.09 -9.94 3.82
C LYS A 79 -14.87 -10.45 4.56
N TYR A 80 -14.80 -10.17 5.84
CA TYR A 80 -13.81 -10.76 6.74
C TYR A 80 -14.48 -11.79 7.64
N GLY A 81 -13.67 -12.68 8.22
CA GLY A 81 -14.13 -13.67 9.18
C GLY A 81 -12.97 -14.22 10.01
N LEU A 82 -13.32 -14.87 11.11
CA LEU A 82 -12.38 -15.54 12.01
C LEU A 82 -12.23 -17.00 11.59
N VAL A 83 -11.00 -17.49 11.46
CA VAL A 83 -10.73 -18.89 11.16
C VAL A 83 -10.97 -19.73 12.41
N THR A 84 -11.97 -20.61 12.38
CA THR A 84 -12.29 -21.46 13.54
C THR A 84 -11.66 -22.84 13.47
N GLU A 85 -11.51 -23.40 12.27
CA GLU A 85 -10.99 -24.76 12.07
C GLU A 85 -10.15 -24.85 10.80
N LEU A 86 -9.05 -25.60 10.87
CA LEU A 86 -8.17 -25.87 9.73
C LEU A 86 -8.35 -27.32 9.28
N HIS A 87 -8.59 -27.54 7.99
CA HIS A 87 -8.74 -28.87 7.41
C HIS A 87 -7.46 -29.26 6.68
N VAL A 88 -6.68 -30.12 7.32
CA VAL A 88 -5.40 -30.63 6.84
C VAL A 88 -5.61 -31.91 6.04
N GLY A 89 -4.95 -32.03 4.89
CA GLY A 89 -4.95 -33.26 4.09
C GLY A 89 -4.02 -34.33 4.64
N THR A 90 -4.03 -35.50 4.01
CA THR A 90 -3.13 -36.63 4.35
C THR A 90 -1.64 -36.30 4.18
N ASP A 91 -1.30 -35.31 3.36
CA ASP A 91 0.06 -34.80 3.15
C ASP A 91 0.49 -33.72 4.14
N GLY A 92 -0.31 -33.46 5.19
CA GLY A 92 -0.01 -32.45 6.21
C GLY A 92 -0.25 -31.00 5.77
N LYS A 93 -0.81 -30.78 4.56
CA LYS A 93 -1.07 -29.42 4.04
C LYS A 93 -2.51 -28.99 4.27
N THR A 94 -2.69 -27.76 4.77
CA THR A 94 -4.00 -27.13 4.92
C THR A 94 -4.53 -26.66 3.56
N ARG A 95 -5.64 -27.23 3.10
CA ARG A 95 -6.27 -26.85 1.81
C ARG A 95 -7.56 -26.04 1.99
N SER A 96 -8.26 -26.26 3.08
CA SER A 96 -9.49 -25.53 3.40
C SER A 96 -9.58 -25.21 4.88
N CYS A 97 -10.34 -24.19 5.23
CA CYS A 97 -10.64 -23.85 6.61
C CYS A 97 -12.11 -23.44 6.76
N THR A 98 -12.62 -23.58 7.97
CA THR A 98 -13.92 -23.06 8.38
C THR A 98 -13.73 -21.65 8.90
N VAL A 99 -14.48 -20.70 8.35
CA VAL A 99 -14.41 -19.28 8.72
C VAL A 99 -15.76 -18.86 9.28
N LYS A 100 -15.75 -18.21 10.45
CA LYS A 100 -16.93 -17.60 11.08
C LYS A 100 -17.05 -16.16 10.61
N LEU A 101 -18.16 -15.84 9.94
CA LEU A 101 -18.48 -14.48 9.56
C LEU A 101 -19.03 -13.69 10.76
N PRO A 102 -18.97 -12.34 10.72
CA PRO A 102 -19.62 -11.48 11.71
C PRO A 102 -21.13 -11.73 11.87
N SER A 103 -21.78 -12.24 10.81
CA SER A 103 -23.19 -12.65 10.84
C SER A 103 -23.47 -13.91 11.67
N GLY A 104 -22.45 -14.57 12.21
CA GLY A 104 -22.55 -15.85 12.91
C GLY A 104 -22.60 -17.07 12.00
N THR A 105 -22.57 -16.88 10.67
CA THR A 105 -22.56 -17.97 9.70
C THR A 105 -21.16 -18.57 9.57
N PHE A 106 -21.09 -19.90 9.45
CA PHE A 106 -19.84 -20.61 9.16
C PHE A 106 -19.75 -20.92 7.68
N LEU A 107 -18.58 -20.64 7.10
CA LEU A 107 -18.31 -20.83 5.68
C LEU A 107 -17.04 -21.65 5.51
N ARG A 108 -17.13 -22.73 4.74
CA ARG A 108 -15.94 -23.50 4.35
C ARG A 108 -15.33 -22.90 3.08
N ARG A 109 -14.07 -22.50 3.15
CA ARG A 109 -13.34 -21.90 2.03
C ARG A 109 -11.96 -22.52 1.85
N LEU A 110 -11.50 -22.49 0.61
CA LEU A 110 -10.14 -22.88 0.26
C LEU A 110 -9.16 -21.83 0.77
N VAL A 111 -8.00 -22.26 1.25
CA VAL A 111 -6.94 -21.38 1.76
C VAL A 111 -6.49 -20.36 0.71
N GLN A 112 -6.53 -20.73 -0.57
CA GLN A 112 -6.16 -19.84 -1.69
C GLN A 112 -7.13 -18.66 -1.89
N LEU A 113 -8.35 -18.76 -1.36
CA LEU A 113 -9.37 -17.71 -1.44
C LEU A 113 -9.41 -16.86 -0.16
N LEU A 114 -8.43 -17.01 0.72
CA LEU A 114 -8.36 -16.32 1.99
C LEU A 114 -7.08 -15.52 2.08
N TYR A 115 -7.21 -14.29 2.56
CA TYR A 115 -6.11 -13.35 2.71
C TYR A 115 -5.97 -12.98 4.19
N PRO A 116 -4.82 -13.25 4.84
CA PRO A 116 -4.61 -12.85 6.22
C PRO A 116 -4.58 -11.32 6.32
N LEU A 117 -5.28 -10.78 7.32
CA LEU A 117 -5.31 -9.34 7.61
C LEU A 117 -4.15 -8.92 8.52
N GLU A 118 -3.79 -9.80 9.46
CA GLU A 118 -2.69 -9.58 10.37
C GLU A 118 -1.42 -10.18 9.78
N PRO A 119 -0.30 -9.43 9.73
CA PRO A 119 1.00 -10.03 9.51
C PRO A 119 1.31 -10.96 10.68
N GLU A 120 2.05 -12.04 10.43
CA GLU A 120 2.51 -12.89 11.53
C GLU A 120 3.43 -12.05 12.44
N ASP A 121 2.97 -11.75 13.65
CA ASP A 121 3.82 -11.26 14.72
C ASP A 121 4.82 -12.37 15.06
N ASN A 122 6.05 -12.21 14.63
CA ASN A 122 7.18 -13.05 15.01
C ASN A 122 7.79 -12.57 16.33
#